data_AF-A0AAU5ZSG7-F1
#
_entry.id   AF-A0AAU5ZSG7-F1
#
_cell.length_a   1.000
_cell.length_b   1.000
_cell.length_c   1.000
_cell.angle_alpha   90.00
_cell.angle_beta   90.00
_cell.angle_gamma   90.00
#
_symmetry.space_group_name_H-M   'P 1'
#
loop_
_entity.id
_entity.type
_entity.pdbx_description
1 polymer ?
#
loop_
_entity_poly.entity_id
_entity_poly.type
_entity_poly.pdbx_seq_one_letter_code
_entity_poly.pdbx_strand_id
1 'polypeptide(L)'
;MTETVPSEGPPVAQVTLADGRVEIAPDAPAPTGPYANEDLLPVPVEKRTWTTYNFSALWVGMAHNTASWTLASGLIAVGMDWKQAVFTIALANLIVLVPMLLTGHAGPKYGIPFPVFARASFGVRGANLPAVVRALVACGWFGIQTWIGGEAIYFLAGKLFGDGWKNASHIGGYAWTMWLSFAIFWVLQVAIIYRGMETIRRFENWAAPFVLVGAGAMLWWMSSKAGGFGPLLDQPSKLGWGGDFWKLFWPSLMGMIGFWSTLSLNIPDFTRYGKSQKAQTWGQALGLPTTMTLFAFLSVMVTSGSQAVYGEAIWDPVQLAAKTDNVFGLLYALVTVLVATLSVNIAANLVSPAFDFSNLAPRKINFRTGALATCVLGVLIFPWKLYSDPQGYIFTWLGLVGGLLGTVAGILIADYWILRRTKLDLADLYRTGGRYWYDGGWNWRAVVAFLTGGVLAVGGADFHPLVDGRPIPALKSLADYGWAVGLGTSMVLYLMLMLLRGKEKTAV
;
A
#
# COMPACT_ATOMS: atom_id res chain seq x y z
N MET A 1 6.04 20.50 30.33
CA MET A 1 4.88 21.07 29.61
C MET A 1 5.42 21.72 28.37
N THR A 2 5.16 21.17 27.18
CA THR A 2 5.62 21.74 25.90
C THR A 2 4.54 22.67 25.38
N GLU A 3 4.62 23.94 25.75
CA GLU A 3 3.74 24.97 25.20
C GLU A 3 4.21 25.33 23.77
N THR A 4 3.42 24.88 22.82
CA THR A 4 3.40 25.40 21.45
C THR A 4 2.98 26.86 21.49
N VAL A 5 3.67 27.70 20.69
CA VAL A 5 3.46 29.15 20.52
C VAL A 5 1.96 29.54 20.59
N PRO A 6 1.57 30.59 21.34
CA PRO A 6 0.19 31.04 21.40
C PRO A 6 -0.29 31.46 20.01
N SER A 7 -1.46 30.99 19.59
CA SER A 7 -2.01 31.38 18.29
C SER A 7 -2.68 32.75 18.39
N GLU A 8 -2.33 33.69 17.51
CA GLU A 8 -3.09 34.92 17.30
C GLU A 8 -4.38 34.62 16.52
N GLY A 9 -5.49 34.52 17.25
CA GLY A 9 -6.85 34.34 16.72
C GLY A 9 -7.73 33.56 17.70
N PRO A 10 -9.05 33.82 17.75
CA PRO A 10 -9.93 33.11 18.67
C PRO A 10 -9.84 31.60 18.37
N PRO A 11 -9.67 30.74 19.38
CA PRO A 11 -9.63 29.31 19.17
C PRO A 11 -10.97 28.89 18.56
N VAL A 12 -10.92 28.27 17.38
CA VAL A 12 -12.07 27.50 16.89
C VAL A 12 -12.27 26.41 17.94
N ALA A 13 -13.37 26.51 18.70
CA ALA A 13 -13.65 25.56 19.76
C ALA A 13 -13.80 24.16 19.13
N GLN A 14 -13.00 23.21 19.58
CA GLN A 14 -13.23 21.80 19.32
C GLN A 14 -13.90 21.18 20.54
N VAL A 15 -14.82 20.24 20.32
CA VAL A 15 -15.48 19.51 21.40
C VAL A 15 -14.86 18.12 21.49
N THR A 16 -14.54 17.71 22.72
CA THR A 16 -14.16 16.31 23.01
C THR A 16 -15.36 15.63 23.66
N LEU A 17 -15.88 14.60 23.00
CA LEU A 17 -16.98 13.79 23.49
C LEU A 17 -16.53 12.87 24.63
N ALA A 18 -17.48 12.34 25.40
CA ALA A 18 -17.21 11.46 26.55
C ALA A 18 -16.42 10.19 26.18
N ASP A 19 -16.54 9.72 24.95
CA ASP A 19 -15.79 8.56 24.42
C ASP A 19 -14.41 8.92 23.85
N GLY A 20 -13.99 10.18 24.00
CA GLY A 20 -12.69 10.69 23.56
C GLY A 20 -12.59 11.08 22.09
N ARG A 21 -13.68 10.94 21.30
CA ARG A 21 -13.74 11.48 19.94
C ARG A 21 -13.81 13.01 19.96
N VAL A 22 -13.25 13.62 18.93
CA VAL A 22 -13.13 15.07 18.77
C VAL A 22 -13.76 15.49 17.44
N GLU A 23 -14.48 16.60 17.48
CA GLU A 23 -14.99 17.30 16.30
C GLU A 23 -14.90 18.81 16.46
N ILE A 24 -15.01 19.52 15.35
CA ILE A 24 -15.18 20.98 15.37
C ILE A 24 -16.52 21.28 16.03
N ALA A 25 -16.57 22.27 16.93
CA ALA A 25 -17.81 22.59 17.63
C ALA A 25 -18.92 22.93 16.62
N PRO A 26 -20.18 22.50 16.86
CA PRO A 26 -21.28 22.67 15.90
C PRO A 26 -21.58 24.12 15.50
N ASP A 27 -21.28 25.06 16.39
CA ASP A 27 -21.45 26.51 16.24
C ASP A 27 -20.20 27.20 15.68
N ALA A 28 -19.08 26.49 15.56
CA ALA A 28 -17.86 27.03 15.01
C ALA A 28 -17.84 26.93 13.48
N PRO A 29 -17.34 27.96 12.77
CA PRO A 29 -17.20 27.89 11.32
C PRO A 29 -16.27 26.74 10.94
N ALA A 30 -16.66 25.99 9.90
CA ALA A 30 -15.81 24.93 9.36
C ALA A 30 -14.42 25.49 8.99
N PRO A 31 -13.35 24.69 9.08
CA PRO A 31 -12.04 25.11 8.61
C PRO A 31 -12.10 25.63 7.17
N THR A 32 -11.67 26.87 6.96
CA THR A 32 -11.62 27.53 5.64
C THR A 32 -10.19 27.90 5.27
N GLY A 33 -9.96 28.22 3.99
CA GLY A 33 -8.65 28.69 3.51
C GLY A 33 -8.01 27.75 2.48
N PRO A 34 -6.75 28.00 2.09
CA PRO A 34 -6.10 27.29 0.98
C PRO A 34 -5.77 25.82 1.27
N TYR A 35 -5.87 25.36 2.53
CA TYR A 35 -5.54 24.00 2.96
C TYR A 35 -6.76 23.19 3.41
N ALA A 36 -7.96 23.72 3.18
CA ALA A 36 -9.24 23.07 3.45
C ALA A 36 -9.98 22.81 2.13
N ASN A 37 -10.51 21.59 1.97
CA ASN A 37 -11.46 21.23 0.92
C ASN A 37 -12.40 20.13 1.48
N GLU A 38 -13.53 19.88 0.80
CA GLU A 38 -14.53 18.93 1.28
C GLU A 38 -13.97 17.53 1.53
N ASP A 39 -13.05 17.07 0.69
CA ASP A 39 -12.42 15.75 0.81
C ASP A 39 -11.53 15.62 2.07
N LEU A 40 -10.87 16.71 2.45
CA LEU A 40 -9.92 16.76 3.56
C LEU A 40 -10.56 17.12 4.90
N LEU A 41 -11.74 17.76 4.91
CA LEU A 41 -12.41 18.20 6.14
C LEU A 41 -12.69 17.03 7.11
N PRO A 42 -12.70 17.26 8.43
CA PRO A 42 -12.99 16.21 9.39
C PRO A 42 -14.39 15.62 9.16
N VAL A 43 -14.52 14.29 9.19
CA VAL A 43 -15.83 13.63 9.15
C VAL A 43 -16.56 13.90 10.46
N PRO A 44 -17.77 14.49 10.45
CA PRO A 44 -18.59 14.69 11.64
C PRO A 44 -18.85 13.39 12.37
N VAL A 45 -18.91 13.40 13.71
CA VAL A 45 -19.04 12.16 14.50
C VAL A 45 -20.28 11.34 14.12
N GLU A 46 -21.39 12.02 13.81
CA GLU A 46 -22.64 11.43 13.31
C GLU A 46 -22.48 10.62 12.00
N LYS A 47 -21.50 10.95 11.15
CA LYS A 47 -21.22 10.25 9.89
C LYS A 47 -20.19 9.12 10.05
N ARG A 48 -19.59 8.95 11.25
CA ARG A 48 -18.61 7.90 11.54
C ARG A 48 -19.33 6.59 11.90
N THR A 49 -19.85 5.90 10.89
CA THR A 49 -20.75 4.74 11.06
C THR A 49 -20.05 3.38 10.91
N TRP A 50 -18.80 3.34 10.45
CA TRP A 50 -18.12 2.09 10.12
C TRP A 50 -17.85 1.26 11.37
N THR A 51 -18.23 0.00 11.27
CA THR A 51 -18.10 -1.01 12.33
C THR A 51 -16.89 -1.91 12.06
N THR A 52 -16.60 -2.82 13.01
CA THR A 52 -15.62 -3.90 12.83
C THR A 52 -15.84 -4.64 11.51
N TYR A 53 -17.09 -4.92 11.15
CA TYR A 53 -17.44 -5.59 9.90
C TYR A 53 -16.97 -4.80 8.68
N ASN A 54 -17.18 -3.48 8.65
CA ASN A 54 -16.77 -2.67 7.50
C ASN A 54 -15.26 -2.68 7.29
N PHE A 55 -14.48 -2.58 8.37
CA PHE A 55 -13.02 -2.66 8.30
C PHE A 55 -12.54 -4.07 7.93
N SER A 56 -13.14 -5.13 8.47
CA SER A 56 -12.78 -6.49 8.08
C SER A 56 -13.14 -6.79 6.62
N ALA A 57 -14.32 -6.36 6.18
CA ALA A 57 -14.76 -6.50 4.79
C ALA A 57 -13.86 -5.71 3.83
N LEU A 58 -13.39 -4.52 4.23
CA LEU A 58 -12.41 -3.74 3.47
C LEU A 58 -11.13 -4.57 3.24
N TRP A 59 -10.59 -5.19 4.30
CA TRP A 59 -9.40 -6.03 4.17
C TRP A 59 -9.65 -7.28 3.34
N VAL A 60 -10.81 -7.92 3.49
CA VAL A 60 -11.19 -9.05 2.64
C VAL A 60 -11.25 -8.62 1.17
N GLY A 61 -11.86 -7.47 0.86
CA GLY A 61 -11.94 -6.96 -0.50
C GLY A 61 -10.57 -6.62 -1.10
N MET A 62 -9.67 -6.04 -0.32
CA MET A 62 -8.34 -5.64 -0.80
C MET A 62 -7.34 -6.80 -0.86
N ALA A 63 -7.53 -7.84 -0.05
CA ALA A 63 -6.57 -8.93 0.08
C ALA A 63 -6.47 -9.81 -1.17
N HIS A 64 -7.60 -10.05 -1.84
CA HIS A 64 -7.70 -10.98 -2.95
C HIS A 64 -7.37 -10.27 -4.26
N ASN A 65 -6.08 -10.08 -4.51
CA ASN A 65 -5.60 -9.45 -5.73
C ASN A 65 -4.35 -10.15 -6.27
N THR A 66 -4.09 -9.91 -7.55
CA THR A 66 -2.99 -10.55 -8.27
C THR A 66 -1.60 -10.13 -7.74
N ALA A 67 -1.46 -8.91 -7.22
CA ALA A 67 -0.20 -8.45 -6.62
C ALA A 67 0.10 -9.18 -5.28
N SER A 68 -0.91 -9.48 -4.49
CA SER A 68 -0.78 -10.28 -3.26
C SER A 68 -0.53 -11.76 -3.57
N TRP A 69 -1.11 -12.27 -4.66
CA TRP A 69 -0.79 -13.62 -5.17
C TRP A 69 0.69 -13.71 -5.56
N THR A 70 1.14 -12.79 -6.41
CA THR A 70 2.51 -12.75 -6.93
C THR A 70 3.55 -12.50 -5.83
N LEU A 71 3.18 -11.76 -4.78
CA LEU A 71 3.97 -11.64 -3.57
C LEU A 71 4.18 -12.99 -2.87
N ALA A 72 3.11 -13.78 -2.72
CA ALA A 72 3.18 -15.05 -2.03
C ALA A 72 3.88 -16.13 -2.87
N SER A 73 3.56 -16.20 -4.15
CA SER A 73 4.21 -17.12 -5.10
C SER A 73 5.67 -16.76 -5.37
N GLY A 74 6.02 -15.48 -5.32
CA GLY A 74 7.39 -14.98 -5.46
C GLY A 74 8.33 -15.58 -4.42
N LEU A 75 7.89 -15.76 -3.17
CA LEU A 75 8.68 -16.42 -2.13
C LEU A 75 9.04 -17.87 -2.49
N ILE A 76 8.13 -18.61 -3.11
CA ILE A 76 8.40 -19.97 -3.61
C ILE A 76 9.38 -19.93 -4.77
N ALA A 77 9.22 -18.97 -5.68
CA ALA A 77 10.11 -18.81 -6.83
C ALA A 77 11.55 -18.49 -6.42
N VAL A 78 11.75 -17.72 -5.34
CA VAL A 78 13.08 -17.42 -4.78
C VAL A 78 13.64 -18.54 -3.90
N GLY A 79 12.92 -19.66 -3.72
CA GLY A 79 13.44 -20.90 -3.18
C GLY A 79 12.88 -21.35 -1.83
N MET A 80 11.93 -20.61 -1.24
CA MET A 80 11.24 -21.05 -0.02
C MET A 80 10.30 -22.22 -0.31
N ASP A 81 10.09 -23.10 0.67
CA ASP A 81 8.95 -24.01 0.66
C ASP A 81 7.66 -23.29 1.12
N TRP A 82 6.55 -24.03 1.09
CA TRP A 82 5.25 -23.45 1.47
C TRP A 82 5.19 -23.01 2.94
N LYS A 83 5.85 -23.73 3.86
CA LYS A 83 5.83 -23.42 5.29
C LYS A 83 6.58 -22.12 5.54
N GLN A 84 7.74 -21.99 4.93
CA GLN A 84 8.62 -20.83 4.99
C GLN A 84 7.92 -19.59 4.42
N ALA A 85 7.30 -19.71 3.24
CA ALA A 85 6.60 -18.60 2.60
C ALA A 85 5.41 -18.13 3.44
N VAL A 86 4.53 -19.05 3.86
CA VAL A 86 3.34 -18.71 4.67
C VAL A 86 3.73 -18.14 6.03
N PHE A 87 4.74 -18.70 6.69
CA PHE A 87 5.27 -18.17 7.95
C PHE A 87 5.78 -16.73 7.79
N THR A 88 6.58 -16.48 6.73
CA THR A 88 7.14 -15.14 6.45
C THR A 88 6.03 -14.11 6.24
N ILE A 89 5.00 -14.46 5.47
CA ILE A 89 3.87 -13.58 5.17
C ILE A 89 3.01 -13.36 6.42
N ALA A 90 2.68 -14.41 7.17
CA ALA A 90 1.90 -14.30 8.40
C ALA A 90 2.61 -13.37 9.41
N LEU A 91 3.90 -13.57 9.61
CA LEU A 91 4.71 -12.74 10.51
C LEU A 91 4.77 -11.28 10.02
N ALA A 92 5.00 -11.05 8.73
CA ALA A 92 5.00 -9.69 8.16
C ALA A 92 3.67 -8.96 8.40
N ASN A 93 2.55 -9.64 8.21
CA ASN A 93 1.22 -9.08 8.43
C ASN A 93 0.96 -8.76 9.91
N LEU A 94 1.46 -9.57 10.84
CA LEU A 94 1.39 -9.27 12.27
C LEU A 94 2.26 -8.07 12.64
N ILE A 95 3.45 -7.93 12.04
CA ILE A 95 4.35 -6.80 12.30
C ILE A 95 3.76 -5.50 11.75
N VAL A 96 3.30 -5.48 10.49
CA VAL A 96 2.75 -4.27 9.84
C VAL A 96 1.42 -3.83 10.45
N LEU A 97 0.68 -4.74 11.11
CA LEU A 97 -0.52 -4.42 11.87
C LEU A 97 -0.23 -3.41 12.99
N VAL A 98 0.92 -3.49 13.65
CA VAL A 98 1.26 -2.59 14.76
C VAL A 98 1.27 -1.10 14.35
N PRO A 99 2.13 -0.65 13.40
CA PRO A 99 2.12 0.75 12.96
C PRO A 99 0.78 1.14 12.35
N MET A 100 0.09 0.22 11.67
CA MET A 100 -1.22 0.48 11.06
C MET A 100 -2.29 0.79 12.12
N LEU A 101 -2.33 0.05 13.23
CA LEU A 101 -3.23 0.34 14.35
C LEU A 101 -2.88 1.67 15.03
N LEU A 102 -1.59 1.98 15.12
CA LEU A 102 -1.09 3.20 15.75
C LEU A 102 -1.42 4.46 14.92
N THR A 103 -1.18 4.44 13.60
CA THR A 103 -1.54 5.54 12.69
C THR A 103 -3.06 5.66 12.54
N GLY A 104 -3.76 4.52 12.45
CA GLY A 104 -5.21 4.46 12.29
C GLY A 104 -6.01 4.99 13.46
N HIS A 105 -5.42 5.11 14.65
CA HIS A 105 -6.08 5.69 15.83
C HIS A 105 -6.54 7.14 15.61
N ALA A 106 -5.80 7.93 14.84
CA ALA A 106 -6.16 9.33 14.58
C ALA A 106 -7.48 9.46 13.80
N GLY A 107 -7.81 8.49 12.95
CA GLY A 107 -9.02 8.46 12.12
C GLY A 107 -10.31 8.54 12.94
N PRO A 108 -10.70 7.52 13.73
CA PRO A 108 -11.97 7.57 14.46
C PRO A 108 -12.01 8.67 15.51
N LYS A 109 -10.84 9.06 16.06
CA LYS A 109 -10.74 10.10 17.07
C LYS A 109 -11.04 11.47 16.48
N TYR A 110 -10.38 11.86 15.39
CA TYR A 110 -10.44 13.21 14.85
C TYR A 110 -11.23 13.34 13.54
N GLY A 111 -11.58 12.23 12.89
CA GLY A 111 -12.28 12.22 11.60
C GLY A 111 -11.42 12.68 10.42
N ILE A 112 -10.09 12.70 10.57
CA ILE A 112 -9.16 13.27 9.60
C ILE A 112 -8.50 12.20 8.73
N PRO A 113 -8.26 12.48 7.43
CA PRO A 113 -7.48 11.61 6.55
C PRO A 113 -5.98 11.73 6.81
N PHE A 114 -5.19 10.86 6.18
CA PHE A 114 -3.75 10.78 6.34
C PHE A 114 -2.99 12.08 6.04
N PRO A 115 -3.26 12.80 4.94
CA PRO A 115 -2.52 14.03 4.64
C PRO A 115 -2.69 15.08 5.74
N VAL A 116 -3.88 15.16 6.34
CA VAL A 116 -4.17 16.06 7.45
C VAL A 116 -3.49 15.58 8.74
N PHE A 117 -3.52 14.28 9.01
CA PHE A 117 -2.79 13.71 10.14
C PHE A 117 -1.28 14.01 10.06
N ALA A 118 -0.69 13.91 8.86
CA ALA A 118 0.73 14.20 8.63
C ALA A 118 1.10 15.68 8.87
N ARG A 119 0.14 16.62 8.78
CA ARG A 119 0.37 18.05 9.11
C ARG A 119 0.80 18.25 10.55
N ALA A 120 0.35 17.37 11.45
CA ALA A 120 0.74 17.43 12.85
C ALA A 120 2.26 17.29 13.04
N SER A 121 2.93 16.51 12.19
CA SER A 121 4.35 16.18 12.33
C SER A 121 5.23 16.93 11.35
N PHE A 122 4.81 17.06 10.09
CA PHE A 122 5.60 17.70 9.02
C PHE A 122 5.26 19.18 8.80
N GLY A 123 4.17 19.65 9.39
CA GLY A 123 3.62 20.99 9.16
C GLY A 123 2.60 21.04 8.03
N VAL A 124 1.81 22.12 7.98
CA VAL A 124 0.68 22.27 7.04
C VAL A 124 1.12 22.16 5.57
N ARG A 125 2.27 22.75 5.20
CA ARG A 125 2.86 22.58 3.87
C ARG A 125 3.74 21.35 3.79
N GLY A 126 4.51 21.05 4.84
CA GLY A 126 5.44 19.94 4.85
C GLY A 126 4.78 18.57 4.75
N ALA A 127 3.50 18.43 5.12
CA ALA A 127 2.71 17.21 4.91
C ALA A 127 2.61 16.79 3.43
N ASN A 128 2.89 17.68 2.49
CA ASN A 128 3.01 17.33 1.08
C ASN A 128 4.16 16.37 0.81
N LEU A 129 5.23 16.39 1.60
CA LEU A 129 6.35 15.45 1.45
C LEU A 129 5.90 13.99 1.61
N PRO A 130 5.34 13.56 2.77
CA PRO A 130 4.86 12.19 2.93
C PRO A 130 3.66 11.88 2.01
N ALA A 131 2.79 12.86 1.70
CA ALA A 131 1.69 12.67 0.76
C ALA A 131 2.17 12.36 -0.66
N VAL A 132 3.15 13.10 -1.20
CA VAL A 132 3.69 12.86 -2.55
C VAL A 132 4.42 11.53 -2.62
N VAL A 133 5.26 11.21 -1.61
CA VAL A 133 5.96 9.92 -1.55
C VAL A 133 4.96 8.77 -1.60
N ARG A 134 3.89 8.86 -0.80
CA ARG A 134 2.83 7.87 -0.79
C ARG A 134 2.07 7.81 -2.14
N ALA A 135 1.76 8.96 -2.73
CA ALA A 135 1.05 9.05 -4.00
C ALA A 135 1.84 8.36 -5.12
N LEU A 136 3.15 8.58 -5.18
CA LEU A 136 4.03 7.96 -6.17
C LEU A 136 4.10 6.43 -6.01
N VAL A 137 4.14 5.93 -4.76
CA VAL A 137 4.04 4.49 -4.50
C VAL A 137 2.72 3.91 -4.99
N ALA A 138 1.60 4.58 -4.71
CA ALA A 138 0.29 4.15 -5.21
C ALA A 138 0.21 4.19 -6.75
N CYS A 139 0.85 5.17 -7.40
CA CYS A 139 0.99 5.21 -8.86
C CYS A 139 1.75 3.99 -9.38
N GLY A 140 2.84 3.58 -8.72
CA GLY A 140 3.59 2.38 -9.11
C GLY A 140 2.75 1.11 -8.97
N TRP A 141 1.99 0.98 -7.88
CA TRP A 141 1.02 -0.11 -7.72
C TRP A 141 -0.07 -0.08 -8.79
N PHE A 142 -0.55 1.11 -9.14
CA PHE A 142 -1.49 1.30 -10.25
C PHE A 142 -0.92 0.80 -11.57
N GLY A 143 0.32 1.14 -11.87
CA GLY A 143 1.05 0.67 -13.05
C GLY A 143 1.20 -0.85 -13.08
N ILE A 144 1.69 -1.46 -12.00
CA ILE A 144 1.95 -2.91 -11.91
C ILE A 144 0.66 -3.69 -12.14
N GLN A 145 -0.41 -3.32 -11.45
CA GLN A 145 -1.71 -3.95 -11.65
C GLN A 145 -2.26 -3.72 -13.06
N THR A 146 -2.06 -2.53 -13.64
CA THR A 146 -2.46 -2.30 -15.04
C THR A 146 -1.69 -3.20 -16.00
N TRP A 147 -0.40 -3.45 -15.76
CA TRP A 147 0.42 -4.38 -16.54
C TRP A 147 -0.13 -5.80 -16.48
N ILE A 148 -0.38 -6.31 -15.27
CA ILE A 148 -0.98 -7.62 -15.03
C ILE A 148 -2.33 -7.78 -15.74
N GLY A 149 -3.19 -6.75 -15.67
CA GLY A 149 -4.46 -6.75 -16.39
C GLY A 149 -4.27 -6.77 -17.92
N GLY A 150 -3.25 -6.06 -18.42
CA GLY A 150 -2.81 -6.15 -19.80
C GLY A 150 -2.34 -7.55 -20.20
N GLU A 151 -1.57 -8.24 -19.35
CA GLU A 151 -1.15 -9.63 -19.61
C GLU A 151 -2.36 -10.55 -19.73
N ALA A 152 -3.36 -10.39 -18.88
CA ALA A 152 -4.58 -11.19 -18.96
C ALA A 152 -5.33 -10.98 -20.28
N ILE A 153 -5.44 -9.74 -20.78
CA ILE A 153 -5.99 -9.45 -22.12
C ILE A 153 -5.11 -10.07 -23.21
N TYR A 154 -3.78 -9.96 -23.09
CA TYR A 154 -2.84 -10.48 -24.08
C TYR A 154 -2.95 -11.99 -24.23
N PHE A 155 -2.98 -12.76 -23.14
CA PHE A 155 -3.14 -14.21 -23.19
C PHE A 155 -4.54 -14.63 -23.68
N LEU A 156 -5.58 -13.90 -23.27
CA LEU A 156 -6.95 -14.13 -23.72
C LEU A 156 -7.07 -13.95 -25.23
N ALA A 157 -6.58 -12.81 -25.74
CA ALA A 157 -6.56 -12.49 -27.16
C ALA A 157 -5.67 -13.48 -27.94
N GLY A 158 -4.52 -13.90 -27.38
CA GLY A 158 -3.66 -14.90 -27.99
C GLY A 158 -4.30 -16.28 -28.13
N LYS A 159 -5.30 -16.61 -27.31
CA LYS A 159 -6.10 -17.84 -27.50
C LYS A 159 -7.10 -17.71 -28.66
N LEU A 160 -7.63 -16.51 -28.89
CA LEU A 160 -8.62 -16.24 -29.94
C LEU A 160 -7.98 -16.02 -31.31
N PHE A 161 -6.88 -15.27 -31.36
CA PHE A 161 -6.19 -14.86 -32.58
C PHE A 161 -4.99 -15.73 -32.94
N GLY A 162 -4.61 -16.68 -32.09
CA GLY A 162 -3.56 -17.66 -32.37
C GLY A 162 -2.14 -17.11 -32.30
N ASP A 163 -1.19 -17.86 -32.86
CA ASP A 163 0.25 -17.64 -32.65
C ASP A 163 0.79 -16.35 -33.27
N GLY A 164 0.14 -15.82 -34.31
CA GLY A 164 0.50 -14.52 -34.89
C GLY A 164 0.35 -13.35 -33.90
N TRP A 165 -0.57 -13.47 -32.95
CA TRP A 165 -0.74 -12.50 -31.86
C TRP A 165 0.37 -12.62 -30.81
N LYS A 166 0.74 -13.86 -30.46
CA LYS A 166 1.72 -14.14 -29.41
C LYS A 166 3.16 -13.88 -29.87
N ASN A 167 3.45 -14.23 -31.11
CA ASN A 167 4.78 -14.11 -31.72
C ASN A 167 4.92 -12.84 -32.55
N ALA A 168 4.12 -11.81 -32.23
CA ALA A 168 4.18 -10.54 -32.90
C ALA A 168 5.55 -9.87 -32.70
N SER A 169 5.91 -8.93 -33.57
CA SER A 169 7.20 -8.24 -33.47
C SER A 169 7.38 -7.57 -32.10
N HIS A 170 8.60 -7.63 -31.58
CA HIS A 170 8.92 -7.16 -30.23
C HIS A 170 9.35 -5.69 -30.25
N ILE A 171 8.88 -4.94 -29.25
CA ILE A 171 9.24 -3.55 -28.98
C ILE A 171 9.57 -3.49 -27.48
N GLY A 172 10.76 -2.99 -27.12
CA GLY A 172 11.14 -2.83 -25.71
C GLY A 172 11.12 -4.12 -24.88
N GLY A 173 11.43 -5.27 -25.49
CA GLY A 173 11.48 -6.58 -24.82
C GLY A 173 10.17 -7.37 -24.80
N TYR A 174 9.05 -6.80 -25.26
CA TYR A 174 7.74 -7.46 -25.30
C TYR A 174 7.09 -7.34 -26.68
N ALA A 175 6.20 -8.27 -27.03
CA ALA A 175 5.41 -8.18 -28.27
C ALA A 175 4.58 -6.89 -28.33
N TRP A 176 4.44 -6.24 -29.49
CA TRP A 176 3.60 -5.04 -29.63
C TRP A 176 2.15 -5.25 -29.21
N THR A 177 1.65 -6.49 -29.35
CA THR A 177 0.33 -6.93 -28.90
C THR A 177 0.18 -6.92 -27.38
N MET A 178 1.27 -7.13 -26.63
CA MET A 178 1.27 -6.97 -25.17
C MET A 178 1.11 -5.50 -24.77
N TRP A 179 1.83 -4.59 -25.46
CA TRP A 179 1.66 -3.14 -25.27
C TRP A 179 0.25 -2.65 -25.61
N LEU A 180 -0.34 -3.20 -26.69
CA LEU A 180 -1.72 -2.91 -27.05
C LEU A 180 -2.69 -3.38 -25.95
N SER A 181 -2.54 -4.60 -25.45
CA SER A 181 -3.36 -5.12 -24.36
C SER A 181 -3.25 -4.29 -23.08
N PHE A 182 -2.04 -3.88 -22.72
CA PHE A 182 -1.79 -2.95 -21.62
C PHE A 182 -2.52 -1.61 -21.83
N ALA A 183 -2.41 -1.02 -23.03
CA ALA A 183 -3.09 0.23 -23.37
C ALA A 183 -4.63 0.09 -23.31
N ILE A 184 -5.18 -1.02 -23.80
CA ILE A 184 -6.63 -1.31 -23.74
C ILE A 184 -7.09 -1.37 -22.29
N PHE A 185 -6.38 -2.12 -21.43
CA PHE A 185 -6.74 -2.23 -20.02
C PHE A 185 -6.61 -0.89 -19.29
N TRP A 186 -5.59 -0.10 -19.62
CA TRP A 186 -5.41 1.26 -19.10
C TRP A 186 -6.58 2.18 -19.49
N VAL A 187 -6.99 2.19 -20.76
CA VAL A 187 -8.14 2.99 -21.24
C VAL A 187 -9.43 2.55 -20.56
N LEU A 188 -9.63 1.24 -20.38
CA LEU A 188 -10.80 0.70 -19.69
C LEU A 188 -10.88 1.20 -18.23
N GLN A 189 -9.76 1.21 -17.51
CA GLN A 189 -9.69 1.75 -16.16
C GLN A 189 -10.02 3.25 -16.15
N VAL A 190 -9.40 4.04 -17.03
CA VAL A 190 -9.68 5.48 -17.17
C VAL A 190 -11.17 5.72 -17.45
N ALA A 191 -11.79 4.94 -18.33
CA ALA A 191 -13.21 5.07 -18.66
C ALA A 191 -14.12 4.80 -17.44
N ILE A 192 -13.78 3.81 -16.60
CA ILE A 192 -14.53 3.52 -15.37
C ILE A 192 -14.38 4.67 -14.36
N ILE A 193 -13.20 5.25 -14.25
CA ILE A 193 -12.92 6.40 -13.38
C ILE A 193 -13.78 7.60 -13.78
N TYR A 194 -13.93 7.85 -15.09
CA TYR A 194 -14.80 8.93 -15.60
C TYR A 194 -16.28 8.74 -15.25
N ARG A 195 -16.76 7.49 -15.08
CA ARG A 195 -18.14 7.19 -14.65
C ARG A 195 -18.37 7.37 -13.15
N GLY A 196 -17.33 7.61 -12.35
CA GLY A 196 -17.42 7.98 -10.94
C GLY A 196 -17.55 6.82 -9.95
N MET A 197 -17.44 7.16 -8.65
CA MET A 197 -17.33 6.22 -7.51
C MET A 197 -18.52 5.26 -7.33
N GLU A 198 -19.73 5.66 -7.71
CA GLU A 198 -20.91 4.80 -7.57
C GLU A 198 -20.82 3.56 -8.48
N THR A 199 -20.24 3.70 -9.67
CA THR A 199 -20.00 2.57 -10.59
C THR A 199 -19.00 1.58 -9.97
N ILE A 200 -17.95 2.11 -9.34
CA ILE A 200 -16.88 1.34 -8.71
C ILE A 200 -17.44 0.51 -7.55
N ARG A 201 -18.21 1.16 -6.66
CA ARG A 201 -18.82 0.48 -5.50
C ARG A 201 -19.73 -0.69 -5.92
N ARG A 202 -20.53 -0.51 -6.97
CA ARG A 202 -21.40 -1.59 -7.48
C ARG A 202 -20.60 -2.75 -8.06
N PHE A 203 -19.49 -2.45 -8.73
CA PHE A 203 -18.57 -3.45 -9.29
C PHE A 203 -17.90 -4.28 -8.19
N GLU A 204 -17.40 -3.63 -7.13
CA GLU A 204 -16.70 -4.29 -6.02
C GLU A 204 -17.54 -5.34 -5.29
N ASN A 205 -18.84 -5.07 -5.11
CA ASN A 205 -19.74 -5.94 -4.31
C ASN A 205 -19.82 -7.39 -4.82
N TRP A 206 -19.78 -7.61 -6.15
CA TRP A 206 -19.82 -8.95 -6.73
C TRP A 206 -18.44 -9.47 -7.15
N ALA A 207 -17.48 -8.57 -7.37
CA ALA A 207 -16.12 -8.92 -7.77
C ALA A 207 -15.42 -9.76 -6.69
N ALA A 208 -15.54 -9.39 -5.41
CA ALA A 208 -14.82 -10.09 -4.33
C ALA A 208 -15.21 -11.59 -4.20
N PRO A 209 -16.51 -11.97 -4.12
CA PRO A 209 -16.90 -13.37 -4.15
C PRO A 209 -16.45 -14.11 -5.41
N PHE A 210 -16.53 -13.46 -6.58
CA PHE A 210 -16.13 -14.06 -7.85
C PHE A 210 -14.64 -14.43 -7.88
N VAL A 211 -13.78 -13.52 -7.40
CA VAL A 211 -12.33 -13.72 -7.34
C VAL A 211 -11.96 -14.83 -6.36
N LEU A 212 -12.63 -14.89 -5.21
CA LEU A 212 -12.44 -15.96 -4.23
C LEU A 212 -12.75 -17.35 -4.80
N VAL A 213 -13.87 -17.48 -5.52
CA VAL A 213 -14.22 -18.74 -6.19
C VAL A 213 -13.18 -19.07 -7.26
N GLY A 214 -12.71 -18.08 -8.02
CA GLY A 214 -11.67 -18.27 -9.02
C GLY A 214 -10.34 -18.75 -8.44
N ALA A 215 -9.90 -18.17 -7.33
CA ALA A 215 -8.73 -18.62 -6.58
C ALA A 215 -8.89 -20.08 -6.11
N GLY A 216 -10.06 -20.42 -5.52
CA GLY A 216 -10.37 -21.79 -5.12
C GLY A 216 -10.38 -22.78 -6.29
N ALA A 217 -10.91 -22.37 -7.45
CA ALA A 217 -10.91 -23.17 -8.66
C ALA A 217 -9.50 -23.40 -9.20
N MET A 218 -8.61 -22.40 -9.14
CA MET A 218 -7.20 -22.57 -9.50
C MET A 218 -6.50 -23.58 -8.58
N LEU A 219 -6.74 -23.51 -7.28
CA LEU A 219 -6.21 -24.49 -6.32
C LEU A 219 -6.72 -25.90 -6.60
N TRP A 220 -8.03 -26.05 -6.83
CA TRP A 220 -8.62 -27.33 -7.19
C TRP A 220 -8.02 -27.89 -8.48
N TRP A 221 -7.92 -27.07 -9.53
CA TRP A 221 -7.34 -27.46 -10.81
C TRP A 221 -5.89 -27.92 -10.66
N MET A 222 -5.07 -27.16 -9.95
CA MET A 222 -3.67 -27.50 -9.73
C MET A 222 -3.51 -28.78 -8.91
N SER A 223 -4.27 -28.91 -7.82
CA SER A 223 -4.30 -30.13 -7.00
C SER A 223 -4.70 -31.35 -7.83
N SER A 224 -5.72 -31.21 -8.69
CA SER A 224 -6.16 -32.29 -9.59
C SER A 224 -5.06 -32.69 -10.58
N LYS A 225 -4.39 -31.72 -11.20
CA LYS A 225 -3.26 -31.95 -12.14
C LYS A 225 -2.06 -32.61 -11.45
N ALA A 226 -1.82 -32.29 -10.19
CA ALA A 226 -0.71 -32.85 -9.42
C ALA A 226 -0.99 -34.24 -8.82
N GLY A 227 -2.22 -34.76 -8.92
CA GLY A 227 -2.61 -36.03 -8.31
C GLY A 227 -3.06 -35.93 -6.84
N GLY A 228 -3.45 -34.73 -6.40
CA GLY A 228 -3.96 -34.44 -5.05
C GLY A 228 -3.21 -33.31 -4.35
N PHE A 229 -3.55 -33.06 -3.09
CA PHE A 229 -2.92 -31.98 -2.30
C PHE A 229 -1.53 -32.33 -1.75
N GLY A 230 -1.20 -33.62 -1.61
CA GLY A 230 0.10 -34.06 -1.07
C GLY A 230 1.28 -33.47 -1.85
N PRO A 231 1.34 -33.64 -3.19
CA PRO A 231 2.42 -33.08 -4.00
C PRO A 231 2.60 -31.56 -3.92
N LEU A 232 1.54 -30.80 -3.58
CA LEU A 232 1.61 -29.36 -3.36
C LEU A 232 2.25 -29.03 -1.99
N LEU A 233 2.12 -29.92 -0.99
CA LEU A 233 2.69 -29.77 0.35
C LEU A 233 4.10 -30.38 0.49
N ASP A 234 4.47 -31.28 -0.43
CA ASP A 234 5.69 -32.08 -0.35
C ASP A 234 6.84 -31.51 -1.19
N GLN A 235 6.66 -30.38 -1.88
CA GLN A 235 7.75 -29.73 -2.63
C GLN A 235 8.86 -29.29 -1.66
N PRO A 236 10.11 -29.73 -1.87
CA PRO A 236 11.20 -29.44 -0.96
C PRO A 236 11.65 -27.98 -1.07
N SER A 237 12.06 -27.40 0.08
CA SER A 237 12.73 -26.10 0.10
C SER A 237 14.07 -26.18 -0.64
N LYS A 238 14.37 -25.18 -1.47
CA LYS A 238 15.72 -25.03 -2.06
C LYS A 238 16.74 -24.47 -1.05
N LEU A 239 16.26 -23.95 0.09
CA LEU A 239 17.07 -23.25 1.09
C LEU A 239 17.27 -24.05 2.39
N GLY A 240 16.36 -24.99 2.69
CA GLY A 240 16.28 -25.63 4.01
C GLY A 240 16.06 -24.61 5.13
N TRP A 241 16.34 -24.95 6.39
CA TRP A 241 16.25 -24.01 7.54
C TRP A 241 17.61 -23.47 7.99
N GLY A 242 18.65 -23.64 7.16
CA GLY A 242 20.02 -23.24 7.46
C GLY A 242 20.29 -21.75 7.22
N GLY A 243 21.58 -21.40 7.15
CA GLY A 243 22.02 -20.01 6.99
C GLY A 243 21.47 -19.30 5.75
N ASP A 244 21.29 -20.02 4.64
CA ASP A 244 20.82 -19.42 3.38
C ASP A 244 19.34 -19.02 3.44
N PHE A 245 18.51 -19.77 4.20
CA PHE A 245 17.15 -19.33 4.50
C PHE A 245 17.16 -18.03 5.29
N TRP A 246 17.92 -17.92 6.37
CA TRP A 246 17.92 -16.72 7.21
C TRP A 246 18.46 -15.47 6.49
N LYS A 247 19.42 -15.65 5.57
CA LYS A 247 19.90 -14.56 4.69
C LYS A 247 18.78 -14.03 3.78
N LEU A 248 17.93 -14.91 3.24
CA LEU A 248 16.81 -14.52 2.37
C LEU A 248 15.58 -14.07 3.16
N PHE A 249 15.38 -14.64 4.35
CA PHE A 249 14.21 -14.44 5.20
C PHE A 249 14.06 -12.98 5.62
N TRP A 250 15.12 -12.32 6.08
CA TRP A 250 15.01 -10.94 6.57
C TRP A 250 14.65 -9.94 5.47
N PRO A 251 15.33 -9.91 4.31
CA PRO A 251 14.94 -9.04 3.21
C PRO A 251 13.54 -9.38 2.68
N SER A 252 13.19 -10.67 2.62
CA SER A 252 11.85 -11.12 2.23
C SER A 252 10.79 -10.58 3.19
N LEU A 253 11.01 -10.72 4.51
CA LEU A 253 10.13 -10.20 5.55
C LEU A 253 9.94 -8.68 5.43
N MET A 254 11.03 -7.94 5.19
CA MET A 254 10.94 -6.49 4.94
C MET A 254 10.14 -6.16 3.69
N GLY A 255 10.31 -6.91 2.60
CA GLY A 255 9.52 -6.75 1.39
C GLY A 255 8.03 -7.03 1.65
N MET A 256 7.71 -8.10 2.38
CA MET A 256 6.33 -8.44 2.75
C MET A 256 5.68 -7.34 3.61
N ILE A 257 6.43 -6.76 4.56
CA ILE A 257 5.97 -5.60 5.34
C ILE A 257 5.82 -4.36 4.44
N GLY A 258 6.76 -4.17 3.51
CA GLY A 258 6.76 -3.10 2.52
C GLY A 258 5.50 -3.07 1.67
N PHE A 259 5.00 -4.24 1.26
CA PHE A 259 3.77 -4.37 0.50
C PHE A 259 2.58 -3.64 1.14
N TRP A 260 2.38 -3.82 2.45
CA TRP A 260 1.29 -3.18 3.20
C TRP A 260 1.67 -1.84 3.83
N SER A 261 2.91 -1.37 3.68
CA SER A 261 3.37 -0.12 4.31
C SER A 261 2.62 1.12 3.79
N THR A 262 2.21 1.13 2.52
CA THR A 262 1.37 2.20 1.95
C THR A 262 0.04 2.32 2.68
N LEU A 263 -0.64 1.18 2.85
CA LEU A 263 -1.92 1.14 3.53
C LEU A 263 -1.81 1.37 5.03
N SER A 264 -0.71 0.91 5.64
CA SER A 264 -0.39 1.17 7.05
C SER A 264 -0.37 2.68 7.36
N LEU A 265 0.15 3.50 6.45
CA LEU A 265 0.20 4.95 6.64
C LEU A 265 -1.14 5.63 6.42
N ASN A 266 -1.83 5.30 5.33
CA ASN A 266 -3.06 6.00 4.94
C ASN A 266 -4.35 5.37 5.45
N ILE A 267 -4.24 4.38 6.33
CA ILE A 267 -5.41 3.81 7.00
C ILE A 267 -6.34 4.87 7.65
N PRO A 268 -5.89 6.07 8.11
CA PRO A 268 -6.80 7.15 8.51
C PRO A 268 -7.81 7.59 7.44
N ASP A 269 -7.51 7.42 6.15
CA ASP A 269 -8.44 7.73 5.04
C ASP A 269 -9.71 6.88 5.14
N PHE A 270 -9.58 5.65 5.66
CA PHE A 270 -10.71 4.75 5.92
C PHE A 270 -11.18 4.84 7.37
N THR A 271 -10.27 4.86 8.35
CA THR A 271 -10.66 4.81 9.76
C THR A 271 -11.30 6.11 10.25
N ARG A 272 -11.19 7.22 9.52
CA ARG A 272 -11.99 8.45 9.77
C ARG A 272 -13.50 8.22 9.78
N TYR A 273 -13.99 7.18 9.11
CA TYR A 273 -15.40 6.79 9.12
C TYR A 273 -15.76 5.85 10.28
N GLY A 274 -14.79 5.43 11.10
CA GLY A 274 -14.97 4.45 12.16
C GLY A 274 -15.77 4.95 13.36
N LYS A 275 -16.76 4.16 13.80
CA LYS A 275 -17.61 4.50 14.95
C LYS A 275 -16.89 4.51 16.30
N SER A 276 -15.79 3.77 16.42
CA SER A 276 -15.01 3.69 17.67
C SER A 276 -13.59 3.16 17.43
N GLN A 277 -12.71 3.37 18.42
CA GLN A 277 -11.36 2.79 18.38
C GLN A 277 -11.39 1.25 18.36
N LYS A 278 -12.28 0.63 19.15
CA LYS A 278 -12.44 -0.83 19.14
C LYS A 278 -12.83 -1.35 17.76
N ALA A 279 -13.69 -0.63 17.04
CA ALA A 279 -14.13 -1.04 15.70
C ALA A 279 -12.96 -1.06 14.71
N GLN A 280 -12.11 -0.02 14.68
CA GLN A 280 -10.94 -0.04 13.80
C GLN A 280 -9.93 -1.10 14.26
N THR A 281 -9.66 -1.22 15.57
CA THR A 281 -8.62 -2.14 16.06
C THR A 281 -8.97 -3.59 15.74
N TRP A 282 -10.16 -4.05 16.12
CA TRP A 282 -10.58 -5.42 15.84
C TRP A 282 -10.82 -5.67 14.36
N GLY A 283 -11.38 -4.68 13.65
CA GLY A 283 -11.71 -4.83 12.25
C GLY A 283 -10.46 -5.10 11.40
N GLN A 284 -9.37 -4.42 11.73
CA GLN A 284 -8.08 -4.59 11.07
C GLN A 284 -7.31 -5.82 11.55
N ALA A 285 -7.28 -6.08 12.86
CA ALA A 285 -6.57 -7.22 13.43
C ALA A 285 -7.17 -8.57 12.99
N LEU A 286 -8.49 -8.61 12.81
CA LEU A 286 -9.17 -9.80 12.28
C LEU A 286 -9.17 -9.80 10.75
N GLY A 287 -9.23 -8.64 10.10
CA GLY A 287 -9.33 -8.54 8.65
C GLY A 287 -8.03 -8.85 7.91
N LEU A 288 -6.95 -8.11 8.20
CA LEU A 288 -5.72 -8.18 7.42
C LEU A 288 -4.96 -9.51 7.63
N PRO A 289 -4.48 -9.85 8.85
CA PRO A 289 -3.62 -11.03 9.02
C PRO A 289 -4.28 -12.34 8.65
N THR A 290 -5.55 -12.53 9.00
CA THR A 290 -6.25 -13.80 8.73
C THR A 290 -6.46 -14.01 7.23
N THR A 291 -7.00 -13.00 6.54
CA THR A 291 -7.29 -13.08 5.11
C THR A 291 -6.02 -13.20 4.30
N MET A 292 -5.00 -12.39 4.62
CA MET A 292 -3.71 -12.45 3.92
C MET A 292 -3.05 -13.82 4.07
N THR A 293 -3.05 -14.38 5.27
CA THR A 293 -2.43 -15.68 5.51
C THR A 293 -3.17 -16.79 4.74
N LEU A 294 -4.50 -16.75 4.74
CA LEU A 294 -5.35 -17.70 3.99
C LEU A 294 -5.12 -17.59 2.47
N PHE A 295 -5.12 -16.38 1.94
CA PHE A 295 -4.93 -16.14 0.52
C PHE A 295 -3.50 -16.47 0.07
N ALA A 296 -2.50 -16.12 0.88
CA ALA A 296 -1.11 -16.47 0.65
C ALA A 296 -0.91 -17.99 0.66
N PHE A 297 -1.52 -18.70 1.61
CA PHE A 297 -1.50 -20.17 1.63
C PHE A 297 -2.07 -20.74 0.33
N LEU A 298 -3.23 -20.26 -0.12
CA LEU A 298 -3.82 -20.70 -1.39
C LEU A 298 -2.87 -20.44 -2.58
N SER A 299 -2.33 -19.23 -2.69
CA SER A 299 -1.40 -18.85 -3.76
C SER A 299 -0.13 -19.71 -3.76
N VAL A 300 0.50 -19.88 -2.59
CA VAL A 300 1.70 -20.68 -2.40
C VAL A 300 1.45 -22.13 -2.78
N MET A 301 0.30 -22.69 -2.39
CA MET A 301 -0.09 -24.05 -2.75
C MET A 301 -0.23 -24.24 -4.26
N VAL A 302 -0.84 -23.29 -4.94
CA VAL A 302 -0.95 -23.32 -6.41
C VAL A 302 0.43 -23.23 -7.07
N THR A 303 1.30 -22.34 -6.61
CA THR A 303 2.65 -22.20 -7.18
C THR A 303 3.54 -23.40 -6.87
N SER A 304 3.46 -23.96 -5.66
CA SER A 304 4.12 -25.22 -5.32
C SER A 304 3.63 -26.37 -6.22
N GLY A 305 2.33 -26.45 -6.47
CA GLY A 305 1.78 -27.41 -7.43
C GLY A 305 2.30 -27.22 -8.85
N SER A 306 2.56 -25.99 -9.28
CA SER A 306 3.17 -25.75 -10.58
C SER A 306 4.59 -26.34 -10.66
N GLN A 307 5.35 -26.36 -9.56
CA GLN A 307 6.64 -27.06 -9.50
C GLN A 307 6.45 -28.57 -9.65
N ALA A 308 5.45 -29.14 -8.97
CA ALA A 308 5.14 -30.56 -9.05
C ALA A 308 4.72 -31.01 -10.47
N VAL A 309 3.95 -30.18 -11.17
CA VAL A 309 3.34 -30.51 -12.47
C VAL A 309 4.25 -30.14 -13.65
N TYR A 310 4.92 -28.99 -13.58
CA TYR A 310 5.68 -28.42 -14.71
C TYR A 310 7.19 -28.36 -14.45
N GLY A 311 7.66 -28.73 -13.26
CA GLY A 311 9.07 -28.69 -12.88
C GLY A 311 9.60 -27.29 -12.52
N GLU A 312 8.76 -26.26 -12.59
CA GLU A 312 9.12 -24.86 -12.31
C GLU A 312 8.05 -24.14 -11.47
N ALA A 313 8.47 -23.19 -10.63
CA ALA A 313 7.55 -22.36 -9.85
C ALA A 313 7.05 -21.21 -10.73
N ILE A 314 5.91 -21.41 -11.36
CA ILE A 314 5.23 -20.36 -12.12
C ILE A 314 4.56 -19.43 -11.10
N TRP A 315 5.22 -18.32 -10.82
CA TRP A 315 4.80 -17.36 -9.81
C TRP A 315 3.69 -16.43 -10.30
N ASP A 316 3.65 -16.16 -11.60
CA ASP A 316 2.63 -15.34 -12.24
C ASP A 316 1.34 -16.18 -12.45
N PRO A 317 0.22 -15.82 -11.80
CA PRO A 317 -1.04 -16.56 -11.93
C PRO A 317 -1.67 -16.45 -13.32
N VAL A 318 -1.40 -15.38 -14.07
CA VAL A 318 -1.88 -15.19 -15.44
C VAL A 318 -1.17 -16.16 -16.38
N GLN A 319 0.17 -16.23 -16.26
CA GLN A 319 0.96 -17.16 -17.05
C GLN A 319 0.66 -18.61 -16.67
N LEU A 320 0.44 -18.88 -15.38
CA LEU A 320 0.03 -20.20 -14.92
C LEU A 320 -1.34 -20.60 -15.46
N ALA A 321 -2.32 -19.69 -15.42
CA ALA A 321 -3.63 -19.91 -16.02
C ALA A 321 -3.51 -20.19 -17.53
N ALA A 322 -2.60 -19.51 -18.23
CA ALA A 322 -2.34 -19.71 -19.65
C ALA A 322 -1.78 -21.10 -20.01
N LYS A 323 -1.29 -21.89 -19.05
CA LYS A 323 -0.85 -23.28 -19.26
C LYS A 323 -2.00 -24.28 -19.37
N THR A 324 -3.24 -23.89 -19.05
CA THR A 324 -4.37 -24.82 -19.11
C THR A 324 -4.81 -25.08 -20.55
N ASP A 325 -5.02 -26.34 -20.89
CA ASP A 325 -5.54 -26.76 -22.20
C ASP A 325 -7.06 -26.53 -22.30
N ASN A 326 -7.75 -26.42 -21.16
CA ASN A 326 -9.19 -26.22 -21.09
C ASN A 326 -9.55 -24.76 -21.38
N VAL A 327 -10.15 -24.51 -22.55
CA VAL A 327 -10.59 -23.17 -22.98
C VAL A 327 -11.48 -22.51 -21.95
N PHE A 328 -12.47 -23.22 -21.40
CA PHE A 328 -13.37 -22.64 -20.41
C PHE A 328 -12.64 -22.28 -19.10
N GLY A 329 -11.77 -23.17 -18.63
CA GLY A 329 -10.93 -22.91 -17.46
C GLY A 329 -9.99 -21.72 -17.65
N LEU A 330 -9.40 -21.59 -18.83
CA LEU A 330 -8.56 -20.46 -19.21
C LEU A 330 -9.35 -19.15 -19.20
N LEU A 331 -10.49 -19.12 -19.90
CA LEU A 331 -11.35 -17.94 -19.96
C LEU A 331 -11.79 -17.52 -18.57
N TYR A 332 -12.23 -18.46 -17.75
CA TYR A 332 -12.66 -18.20 -16.38
C TYR A 332 -11.52 -17.63 -15.52
N ALA A 333 -10.33 -18.24 -15.57
CA ALA A 333 -9.16 -17.78 -14.81
C ALA A 333 -8.71 -16.38 -15.25
N LEU A 334 -8.62 -16.11 -16.56
CA LEU A 334 -8.19 -14.79 -17.07
C LEU A 334 -9.24 -13.70 -16.78
N VAL A 335 -10.53 -14.01 -16.88
CA VAL A 335 -11.60 -13.08 -16.47
C VAL A 335 -11.55 -12.82 -14.96
N THR A 336 -11.26 -13.85 -14.16
CA THR A 336 -11.05 -13.72 -12.71
C THR A 336 -9.91 -12.76 -12.41
N VAL A 337 -8.76 -12.90 -13.06
CA VAL A 337 -7.63 -11.97 -12.91
C VAL A 337 -8.06 -10.56 -13.32
N LEU A 338 -8.70 -10.39 -14.48
CA LEU A 338 -9.13 -9.07 -14.95
C LEU A 338 -10.06 -8.38 -13.94
N VAL A 339 -11.04 -9.11 -13.39
CA VAL A 339 -11.96 -8.59 -12.38
C VAL A 339 -11.22 -8.27 -11.07
N ALA A 340 -10.34 -9.15 -10.60
CA ALA A 340 -9.54 -8.96 -9.39
C ALA A 340 -8.66 -7.71 -9.49
N THR A 341 -7.90 -7.62 -10.57
CA THR A 341 -7.00 -6.51 -10.85
C THR A 341 -7.78 -5.21 -10.99
N LEU A 342 -8.86 -5.18 -11.77
CA LEU A 342 -9.67 -3.97 -11.94
C LEU A 342 -10.27 -3.48 -10.62
N SER A 343 -10.81 -4.40 -9.81
CA SER A 343 -11.44 -4.10 -8.52
C SER A 343 -10.46 -3.43 -7.56
N VAL A 344 -9.33 -4.09 -7.30
CA VAL A 344 -8.37 -3.60 -6.30
C VAL A 344 -7.59 -2.40 -6.82
N ASN A 345 -7.31 -2.33 -8.12
CA ASN A 345 -6.50 -1.23 -8.64
C ASN A 345 -7.22 0.12 -8.55
N ILE A 346 -8.53 0.13 -8.77
CA ILE A 346 -9.33 1.32 -8.58
C ILE A 346 -9.47 1.65 -7.08
N ALA A 347 -9.85 0.67 -6.27
CA ALA A 347 -10.13 0.89 -4.84
C ALA A 347 -8.89 1.36 -4.05
N ALA A 348 -7.79 0.63 -4.18
CA ALA A 348 -6.61 0.81 -3.33
C ALA A 348 -5.61 1.81 -3.93
N ASN A 349 -5.38 1.71 -5.24
CA ASN A 349 -4.24 2.39 -5.89
C ASN A 349 -4.61 3.68 -6.61
N LEU A 350 -5.91 4.00 -6.73
CA LEU A 350 -6.36 5.23 -7.38
C LEU A 350 -6.98 6.23 -6.40
N VAL A 351 -7.88 5.76 -5.52
CA VAL A 351 -8.60 6.65 -4.59
C VAL A 351 -7.62 7.40 -3.68
N SER A 352 -6.67 6.66 -3.10
CA SER A 352 -5.71 7.20 -2.15
C SER A 352 -4.79 8.28 -2.76
N PRO A 353 -4.09 8.07 -3.90
CA PRO A 353 -3.27 9.12 -4.50
C PRO A 353 -4.09 10.30 -5.02
N ALA A 354 -5.35 10.10 -5.43
CA ALA A 354 -6.21 11.21 -5.81
C ALA A 354 -6.39 12.21 -4.64
N PHE A 355 -6.54 11.72 -3.41
CA PHE A 355 -6.57 12.58 -2.21
C PHE A 355 -5.21 13.22 -1.88
N ASP A 356 -4.10 12.51 -2.06
CA ASP A 356 -2.76 13.10 -1.85
C ASP A 356 -2.47 14.24 -2.82
N PHE A 357 -2.76 14.04 -4.12
CA PHE A 357 -2.58 15.06 -5.13
C PHE A 357 -3.52 16.25 -4.89
N SER A 358 -4.75 15.99 -4.42
CA SER A 358 -5.64 17.05 -3.95
C SER A 358 -5.04 17.85 -2.79
N ASN A 359 -4.36 17.19 -1.83
CA ASN A 359 -3.66 17.90 -0.74
C ASN A 359 -2.50 18.78 -1.23
N LEU A 360 -1.82 18.40 -2.32
CA LEU A 360 -0.71 19.19 -2.89
C LEU A 360 -1.18 20.54 -3.43
N ALA A 361 -2.31 20.56 -4.13
CA ALA A 361 -2.90 21.78 -4.66
C ALA A 361 -4.44 21.75 -4.59
N PRO A 362 -5.04 21.98 -3.40
CA PRO A 362 -6.47 21.79 -3.14
C PRO A 362 -7.42 22.58 -4.05
N ARG A 363 -6.95 23.71 -4.59
CA ARG A 363 -7.72 24.56 -5.51
C ARG A 363 -7.62 24.14 -6.99
N LYS A 364 -6.62 23.34 -7.35
CA LYS A 364 -6.31 23.00 -8.75
C LYS A 364 -6.57 21.53 -9.07
N ILE A 365 -6.45 20.65 -8.08
CA ILE A 365 -6.54 19.21 -8.26
C ILE A 365 -7.78 18.72 -7.51
N ASN A 366 -8.82 18.39 -8.26
CA ASN A 366 -9.95 17.62 -7.75
C ASN A 366 -9.67 16.12 -7.88
N PHE A 367 -10.56 15.29 -7.33
CA PHE A 367 -10.44 13.82 -7.39
C PHE A 367 -10.17 13.29 -8.80
N ARG A 368 -10.89 13.79 -9.83
CA ARG A 368 -10.73 13.32 -11.22
C ARG A 368 -9.36 13.67 -11.78
N THR A 369 -8.88 14.89 -11.55
CA THR A 369 -7.55 15.33 -11.98
C THR A 369 -6.45 14.51 -11.28
N GLY A 370 -6.59 14.26 -9.98
CA GLY A 370 -5.65 13.42 -9.21
C GLY A 370 -5.65 11.96 -9.70
N ALA A 371 -6.82 11.41 -10.02
CA ALA A 371 -6.95 10.08 -10.60
C ALA A 371 -6.27 9.97 -11.97
N LEU A 372 -6.47 10.94 -12.86
CA LEU A 372 -5.79 10.96 -14.17
C LEU A 372 -4.27 11.09 -14.04
N ALA A 373 -3.79 11.93 -13.12
CA ALA A 373 -2.36 12.03 -12.83
C ALA A 373 -1.79 10.68 -12.37
N THR A 374 -2.53 9.94 -11.54
CA THR A 374 -2.17 8.58 -11.10
C THR A 374 -2.04 7.63 -12.30
N CYS A 375 -3.01 7.67 -13.22
CA CYS A 375 -2.99 6.82 -14.41
C CYS A 375 -1.77 7.09 -15.31
N VAL A 376 -1.39 8.35 -15.48
CA VAL A 376 -0.22 8.73 -16.30
C VAL A 376 1.08 8.37 -15.58
N LEU A 377 1.23 8.78 -14.31
CA LEU A 377 2.44 8.51 -13.53
C LEU A 377 2.66 7.00 -13.34
N GLY A 378 1.60 6.21 -13.22
CA GLY A 378 1.72 4.76 -13.12
C GLY A 378 2.35 4.10 -14.35
N VAL A 379 2.18 4.67 -15.55
CA VAL A 379 2.89 4.21 -16.75
C VAL A 379 4.34 4.67 -16.74
N LEU A 380 4.60 5.91 -16.32
CA LEU A 380 5.94 6.52 -16.30
C LEU A 380 6.90 5.89 -15.28
N ILE A 381 6.39 5.13 -14.31
CA ILE A 381 7.19 4.39 -13.33
C ILE A 381 7.75 3.06 -13.90
N PHE A 382 7.45 2.73 -15.16
CA PHE A 382 7.92 1.51 -15.83
C PHE A 382 7.48 0.22 -15.12
N PRO A 383 6.18 -0.02 -14.91
CA PRO A 383 5.68 -1.13 -14.11
C PRO A 383 6.10 -2.52 -14.63
N TRP A 384 6.26 -2.68 -15.95
CA TRP A 384 6.76 -3.92 -16.56
C TRP A 384 8.17 -4.29 -16.11
N LYS A 385 9.03 -3.30 -15.80
CA LYS A 385 10.37 -3.55 -15.25
C LYS A 385 10.34 -3.91 -13.77
N LEU A 386 9.37 -3.39 -13.02
CA LEU A 386 9.21 -3.67 -11.59
C LEU A 386 8.58 -5.04 -11.34
N TYR A 387 7.81 -5.54 -12.31
CA TYR A 387 7.11 -6.81 -12.25
C TYR A 387 7.79 -7.94 -13.04
N SER A 388 8.86 -7.65 -13.80
CA SER A 388 9.47 -8.63 -14.73
C SER A 388 9.97 -9.91 -14.07
N ASP A 389 10.38 -9.84 -12.80
CA ASP A 389 10.90 -10.98 -12.07
C ASP A 389 10.66 -10.87 -10.55
N PRO A 390 10.65 -12.00 -9.82
CA PRO A 390 10.40 -12.00 -8.37
C PRO A 390 11.44 -11.22 -7.55
N GLN A 391 12.70 -11.14 -7.99
CA GLN A 391 13.76 -10.45 -7.25
C GLN A 391 13.57 -8.94 -7.33
N GLY A 392 13.35 -8.41 -8.54
CA GLY A 392 13.00 -7.01 -8.78
C GLY A 392 11.72 -6.62 -8.06
N TYR A 393 10.69 -7.48 -8.11
CA TYR A 393 9.46 -7.22 -7.39
C TYR A 393 9.67 -7.15 -5.87
N ILE A 394 10.27 -8.16 -5.25
CA ILE A 394 10.39 -8.24 -3.79
C ILE A 394 11.46 -7.28 -3.25
N PHE A 395 12.66 -7.30 -3.80
CA PHE A 395 13.80 -6.62 -3.19
C PHE A 395 13.99 -5.20 -3.70
N THR A 396 13.64 -4.92 -4.96
CA THR A 396 13.71 -3.56 -5.51
C THR A 396 12.44 -2.78 -5.18
N TRP A 397 11.27 -3.24 -5.65
CA TRP A 397 10.02 -2.50 -5.48
C TRP A 397 9.54 -2.49 -4.03
N LEU A 398 9.28 -3.65 -3.42
CA LEU A 398 8.78 -3.66 -2.03
C LEU A 398 9.80 -3.15 -1.03
N GLY A 399 11.11 -3.38 -1.28
CA GLY A 399 12.20 -2.84 -0.47
C GLY A 399 12.21 -1.30 -0.47
N LEU A 400 12.13 -0.67 -1.64
CA LEU A 400 12.05 0.79 -1.78
C LEU A 400 10.81 1.36 -1.08
N VAL A 401 9.64 0.75 -1.34
CA VAL A 401 8.37 1.16 -0.74
C VAL A 401 8.42 1.05 0.78
N GLY A 402 8.82 -0.11 1.29
CA GLY A 402 8.92 -0.36 2.73
C GLY A 402 9.90 0.59 3.41
N GLY A 403 11.09 0.78 2.83
CA GLY A 403 12.10 1.67 3.38
C GLY A 403 11.61 3.12 3.53
N LEU A 404 11.11 3.71 2.44
CA LEU A 404 10.65 5.10 2.45
C LEU A 404 9.42 5.29 3.34
N LEU A 405 8.43 4.39 3.26
CA LEU A 405 7.19 4.54 4.03
C LEU A 405 7.38 4.21 5.52
N GLY A 406 8.34 3.34 5.85
CA GLY A 406 8.78 3.11 7.22
C GLY A 406 9.22 4.41 7.90
N THR A 407 9.96 5.28 7.20
CA THR A 407 10.42 6.57 7.75
C THR A 407 9.26 7.49 8.17
N VAL A 408 8.23 7.58 7.32
CA VAL A 408 7.02 8.36 7.59
C VAL A 408 6.30 7.78 8.80
N ALA A 409 6.15 6.44 8.87
CA ALA A 409 5.48 5.78 9.97
C ALA A 409 6.19 6.07 11.30
N GLY A 410 7.53 5.98 11.31
CA GLY A 410 8.35 6.29 12.48
C GLY A 410 8.13 7.70 13.01
N ILE A 411 8.09 8.70 12.12
CA ILE A 411 7.85 10.10 12.48
C ILE A 411 6.44 10.32 13.02
N LEU A 412 5.42 9.79 12.34
CA LEU A 412 4.02 9.96 12.76
C LEU A 412 3.76 9.29 14.12
N ILE A 413 4.32 8.10 14.34
CA ILE A 413 4.18 7.39 15.62
C ILE A 413 4.90 8.15 16.74
N ALA A 414 6.14 8.60 16.52
CA ALA A 414 6.87 9.42 17.49
C ALA A 414 6.10 10.69 17.87
N ASP A 415 5.65 11.44 16.87
CA ASP A 415 4.97 12.71 17.09
C ASP A 415 3.65 12.51 17.83
N TYR A 416 2.81 11.61 17.33
CA TYR A 416 1.44 11.46 17.82
C TYR A 416 1.37 10.74 19.17
N TRP A 417 2.05 9.61 19.32
CA TRP A 417 1.94 8.78 20.53
C TRP A 417 2.87 9.25 21.65
N ILE A 418 4.10 9.63 21.32
CA ILE A 418 5.13 9.92 22.33
C ILE A 418 5.12 11.41 22.69
N LEU A 419 5.29 12.30 21.71
CA LEU A 419 5.37 13.75 21.99
C LEU A 419 4.01 14.35 22.36
N ARG A 420 2.98 14.07 21.56
CA ARG A 420 1.65 14.68 21.70
C ARG A 420 0.67 13.86 22.55
N ARG A 421 1.03 12.62 22.91
CA ARG A 421 0.21 11.71 23.73
C ARG A 421 -1.23 11.59 23.22
N THR A 422 -1.39 11.45 21.91
CA THR A 422 -2.64 11.36 21.15
C THR A 422 -3.52 12.61 21.20
N LYS A 423 -3.01 13.77 21.62
CA LYS A 423 -3.76 15.03 21.69
C LYS A 423 -3.37 15.96 20.53
N LEU A 424 -4.30 16.17 19.61
CA LEU A 424 -4.23 17.15 18.53
C LEU A 424 -5.27 18.25 18.73
N ASP A 425 -4.86 19.47 18.39
CA ASP A 425 -5.76 20.58 18.04
C ASP A 425 -6.21 20.36 16.58
N LEU A 426 -7.51 20.19 16.36
CA LEU A 426 -8.10 19.80 15.09
C LEU A 426 -8.18 20.98 14.12
N ALA A 427 -8.54 22.16 14.62
CA ALA A 427 -8.70 23.35 13.80
C ALA A 427 -7.35 23.84 13.27
N ASP A 428 -6.31 23.80 14.10
CA ASP A 428 -4.98 24.26 13.71
C ASP A 428 -4.33 23.41 12.61
N LEU A 429 -4.82 22.20 12.33
CA LEU A 429 -4.36 21.37 11.20
C LEU A 429 -4.71 21.98 9.84
N TYR A 430 -5.55 23.03 9.80
CA TYR A 430 -5.99 23.68 8.56
C TYR A 430 -5.59 25.15 8.47
N ARG A 431 -5.00 25.72 9.53
CA ARG A 431 -4.79 27.16 9.67
C ARG A 431 -3.34 27.59 9.41
N THR A 432 -3.18 28.66 8.64
CA THR A 432 -1.90 29.39 8.53
C THR A 432 -1.57 30.08 9.84
N GLY A 433 -0.33 29.93 10.33
CA GLY A 433 0.09 30.53 11.60
C GLY A 433 -0.40 29.80 12.86
N GLY A 434 -1.16 28.70 12.72
CA GLY A 434 -1.56 27.84 13.86
C GLY A 434 -0.40 27.00 14.41
N ARG A 435 -0.68 26.16 15.42
CA ARG A 435 0.33 25.33 16.12
C ARG A 435 1.18 24.44 15.21
N TYR A 436 0.64 24.02 14.06
CA TYR A 436 1.34 23.15 13.10
C TYR A 436 1.87 23.92 11.88
N TRP A 437 1.95 25.25 11.95
CA TRP A 437 2.56 26.05 10.90
C TRP A 437 4.09 25.93 10.90
N TYR A 438 4.71 25.73 12.06
CA TYR A 438 6.18 25.66 12.20
C TYR A 438 6.87 26.85 11.50
N ASP A 439 7.95 26.59 10.75
CA ASP A 439 8.69 27.60 10.02
C ASP A 439 8.19 27.62 8.55
N GLY A 440 7.44 28.66 8.19
CA GLY A 440 6.91 28.82 6.83
C GLY A 440 5.98 27.70 6.33
N GLY A 441 5.38 26.91 7.23
CA GLY A 441 4.55 25.75 6.92
C GLY A 441 5.28 24.40 7.03
N TRP A 442 6.58 24.39 7.37
CA TRP A 442 7.44 23.21 7.36
C TRP A 442 8.06 22.92 8.73
N ASN A 443 8.00 21.66 9.13
CA ASN A 443 8.83 21.13 10.21
C ASN A 443 10.11 20.53 9.63
N TRP A 444 11.17 21.33 9.51
CA TRP A 444 12.46 20.88 8.98
C TRP A 444 13.08 19.70 9.75
N ARG A 445 12.68 19.45 10.99
CA ARG A 445 13.14 18.31 11.78
C ARG A 445 12.54 17.01 11.29
N ALA A 446 11.26 17.03 10.94
CA ALA A 446 10.59 15.90 10.30
C ALA A 446 11.24 15.63 8.93
N VAL A 447 11.56 16.68 8.17
CA VAL A 447 12.25 16.55 6.88
C VAL A 447 13.64 15.93 7.04
N VAL A 448 14.46 16.41 7.98
CA VAL A 448 15.79 15.85 8.25
C VAL A 448 15.69 14.40 8.72
N ALA A 449 14.76 14.09 9.62
CA ALA A 449 14.52 12.71 10.07
C ALA A 449 14.13 11.79 8.91
N PHE A 450 13.23 12.26 8.03
CA PHE A 450 12.79 11.54 6.84
C PHE A 450 13.94 11.29 5.86
N LEU A 451 14.71 12.33 5.52
CA LEU A 451 15.81 12.21 4.56
C LEU A 451 16.91 11.29 5.08
N THR A 452 17.33 11.44 6.34
CA THR A 452 18.36 10.60 6.95
C THR A 452 17.90 9.15 7.03
N GLY A 453 16.68 8.91 7.54
CA GLY A 453 16.14 7.55 7.61
C GLY A 453 15.94 6.93 6.24
N GLY A 454 15.51 7.71 5.24
CA GLY A 454 15.33 7.26 3.86
C GLY A 454 16.66 6.85 3.23
N VAL A 455 17.69 7.69 3.35
CA VAL A 455 19.04 7.36 2.85
C VAL A 455 19.57 6.08 3.50
N LEU A 456 19.42 5.91 4.80
CA LEU A 456 19.86 4.70 5.49
C LEU A 456 19.04 3.46 5.07
N ALA A 457 17.74 3.63 4.84
CA ALA A 457 16.84 2.54 4.50
C ALA A 457 16.97 2.06 3.05
N VAL A 458 17.20 2.96 2.08
CA VAL A 458 17.18 2.60 0.65
C VAL A 458 18.46 2.95 -0.10
N GLY A 459 19.38 3.72 0.49
CA GLY A 459 20.59 4.17 -0.20
C GLY A 459 21.52 3.02 -0.61
N GLY A 460 21.47 1.90 0.10
CA GLY A 460 22.21 0.69 -0.23
C GLY A 460 21.44 -0.34 -1.05
N ALA A 461 20.20 -0.06 -1.46
CA ALA A 461 19.36 -1.00 -2.20
C ALA A 461 19.89 -1.22 -3.63
N ASP A 462 19.58 -2.39 -4.18
CA ASP A 462 19.77 -2.68 -5.59
C ASP A 462 18.54 -2.21 -6.36
N PHE A 463 18.75 -1.43 -7.43
CA PHE A 463 17.66 -0.86 -8.22
C PHE A 463 17.56 -1.47 -9.61
N HIS A 464 18.24 -2.59 -9.87
CA HIS A 464 18.09 -3.30 -11.15
C HIS A 464 16.62 -3.74 -11.37
N PRO A 465 16.07 -3.64 -12.61
CA PRO A 465 16.67 -3.14 -13.87
C PRO A 465 16.38 -1.66 -14.16
N LEU A 466 16.04 -0.85 -13.14
CA LEU A 466 15.82 0.59 -13.29
C LEU A 466 17.15 1.35 -13.35
N VAL A 467 18.08 1.01 -12.45
CA VAL A 467 19.42 1.59 -12.35
C VAL A 467 20.41 0.47 -12.03
N ASP A 468 21.52 0.41 -12.77
CA ASP A 468 22.56 -0.57 -12.52
C ASP A 468 23.40 -0.20 -11.29
N GLY A 469 23.58 -1.15 -10.38
CA GLY A 469 24.41 -1.00 -9.18
C GLY A 469 23.67 -0.42 -7.97
N ARG A 470 24.42 -0.26 -6.86
CA ARG A 470 23.91 0.29 -5.59
C ARG A 470 24.38 1.73 -5.44
N PRO A 471 23.49 2.71 -5.17
CA PRO A 471 23.89 4.11 -5.03
C PRO A 471 24.92 4.33 -3.92
N ILE A 472 24.76 3.65 -2.78
CA ILE A 472 25.65 3.72 -1.63
C ILE A 472 25.96 2.28 -1.17
N PRO A 473 26.93 1.57 -1.77
CA PRO A 473 27.20 0.15 -1.49
C PRO A 473 27.47 -0.16 -0.01
N ALA A 474 28.05 0.79 0.74
CA ALA A 474 28.31 0.66 2.17
C ALA A 474 27.04 0.47 3.02
N LEU A 475 25.87 0.87 2.51
CA LEU A 475 24.58 0.74 3.20
C LEU A 475 23.82 -0.53 2.80
N LYS A 476 24.43 -1.46 2.05
CA LYS A 476 23.77 -2.70 1.61
C LYS A 476 23.10 -3.44 2.79
N SER A 477 23.83 -3.61 3.88
CA SER A 477 23.31 -4.34 5.05
C SER A 477 22.12 -3.64 5.68
N LEU A 478 22.03 -2.31 5.63
CA LEU A 478 20.87 -1.58 6.13
C LEU A 478 19.68 -1.68 5.18
N ALA A 479 19.93 -1.71 3.87
CA ALA A 479 18.88 -1.86 2.87
C ALA A 479 18.17 -3.23 2.96
N ASP A 480 18.90 -4.28 3.32
CA ASP A 480 18.35 -5.62 3.61
C ASP A 480 17.33 -5.57 4.78
N TYR A 481 17.39 -4.54 5.65
CA TYR A 481 16.46 -4.25 6.75
C TYR A 481 15.67 -2.94 6.54
N GLY A 482 15.52 -2.48 5.29
CA GLY A 482 15.17 -1.09 4.96
C GLY A 482 13.94 -0.54 5.68
N TRP A 483 12.86 -1.31 5.78
CA TRP A 483 11.65 -0.86 6.49
C TRP A 483 11.89 -0.59 7.99
N ALA A 484 12.53 -1.53 8.69
CA ALA A 484 12.82 -1.40 10.11
C ALA A 484 13.84 -0.29 10.39
N VAL A 485 14.87 -0.18 9.55
CA VAL A 485 15.84 0.91 9.59
C VAL A 485 15.15 2.24 9.39
N GLY A 486 14.32 2.38 8.35
CA GLY A 486 13.59 3.62 8.06
C GLY A 486 12.71 4.06 9.22
N LEU A 487 11.91 3.13 9.76
CA LEU A 487 11.03 3.39 10.91
C LEU A 487 11.82 3.78 12.16
N GLY A 488 12.79 2.96 12.56
CA GLY A 488 13.54 3.16 13.81
C GLY A 488 14.37 4.43 13.78
N THR A 489 15.15 4.64 12.72
CA THR A 489 16.05 5.80 12.60
C THR A 489 15.27 7.11 12.56
N SER A 490 14.20 7.18 11.75
CA SER A 490 13.39 8.41 11.63
C SER A 490 12.62 8.71 12.92
N MET A 491 12.11 7.68 13.60
CA MET A 491 11.46 7.81 14.90
C MET A 491 12.41 8.41 15.94
N VAL A 492 13.59 7.79 16.12
CA VAL A 492 14.57 8.22 17.12
C VAL A 492 15.09 9.62 16.81
N LEU A 493 15.49 9.88 15.57
CA LEU A 493 16.03 11.17 15.16
C LEU A 493 15.00 12.29 15.29
N TYR A 494 13.74 12.04 14.90
CA TYR A 494 12.67 13.01 15.07
C TYR A 494 12.44 13.36 16.55
N LEU A 495 12.40 12.36 17.43
CA LEU A 495 12.26 12.57 18.88
C LEU A 495 13.42 13.41 19.44
N MET A 496 14.66 13.06 19.09
CA MET A 496 15.85 13.82 19.52
C MET A 496 15.76 15.29 19.09
N LEU A 497 15.49 15.55 17.81
CA LEU A 497 15.41 16.91 17.27
C LEU A 497 14.25 17.72 17.86
N MET A 498 13.13 17.07 18.19
CA MET A 498 11.98 17.73 18.81
C MET A 498 12.22 18.05 20.29
N LEU A 499 12.85 17.13 21.05
CA LEU A 499 13.11 17.30 22.48
C LEU A 499 14.22 18.32 22.77
N LEU A 500 15.26 18.39 21.94
CA LEU A 500 16.38 19.33 22.14
C LEU A 500 15.94 20.80 22.18
N ARG A 501 14.99 21.20 21.32
CA ARG A 501 14.45 22.58 21.30
C ARG A 501 13.51 22.88 22.45
N GLY A 502 12.86 21.85 23.00
CA GLY A 502 12.04 22.01 24.20
C GLY A 502 12.86 22.59 25.35
N LYS A 503 14.16 22.28 25.40
CA LYS A 503 15.11 22.82 26.38
C LYS A 503 15.59 24.23 26.04
N GLU A 504 15.86 24.54 24.76
CA GLU A 504 16.31 25.88 24.34
C GLU A 504 15.25 26.97 24.61
N LYS A 505 13.96 26.66 24.44
CA LYS A 505 12.87 27.61 24.75
C LYS A 505 12.58 27.79 26.24
N THR A 506 13.09 26.92 27.11
CA THR A 506 12.99 27.05 28.57
C THR A 506 14.23 27.69 29.20
N ALA A 507 15.28 27.93 28.41
CA ALA A 507 16.55 28.51 28.85
C ALA A 507 16.73 29.97 28.42
N VAL A 508 15.70 30.57 27.83
CA VAL A 508 15.53 32.01 27.53
C VAL A 508 14.27 32.45 28.24
#